data_AF-A0A7S2NZV8-F1
#
_entry.id   AF-A0A7S2NZV8-F1
#
_cell.length_a   1.000
_cell.length_b   1.000
_cell.length_c   1.000
_cell.angle_alpha   90.00
_cell.angle_beta   90.00
_cell.angle_gamma   90.00
#
_symmetry.space_group_name_H-M   'P 1'
#
loop_
_entity.id
_entity.type
_entity.pdbx_description
1 polymer ?
#
loop_
_entity_poly.entity_id
_entity_poly.type
_entity_poly.pdbx_seq_one_letter_code
_entity_poly.pdbx_strand_id
1 'polypeptide(L)'
;MTLLTAYQAYEQTPERERKQWCWDNFINERSIQSAGSVRNQLLGLMTKSDLPLISNDIKSTSYYTNIRQALTAGLFMQVAFLQRSGSYLTVKDNQVVHIHPGSVIDSKPQWLLFEEFALTSKNYIRTLTITRVEWLVELAPHYFDLDTFPECEAKAELELAYRRMAHARNKKK
;
A
#
# COMPACT_ATOMS: atom_id res chain seq x y z
N MET A 1 -1.77 6.68 -1.59
CA MET A 1 -2.05 7.88 -0.76
C MET A 1 -3.08 8.81 -1.40
N THR A 2 -3.11 8.94 -2.73
CA THR A 2 -4.04 9.80 -3.47
C THR A 2 -5.51 9.66 -3.07
N LEU A 3 -6.01 8.44 -2.91
CA LEU A 3 -7.41 8.20 -2.51
C LEU A 3 -7.73 8.79 -1.12
N LEU A 4 -6.80 8.69 -0.16
CA LEU A 4 -6.95 9.29 1.15
C LEU A 4 -7.02 10.82 1.06
N THR A 5 -6.13 11.43 0.28
CA THR A 5 -6.11 12.88 0.08
C THR A 5 -7.39 13.39 -0.57
N ALA A 6 -7.89 12.69 -1.60
CA ALA A 6 -9.16 13.03 -2.24
C ALA A 6 -10.34 12.92 -1.28
N TYR A 7 -10.39 11.86 -0.47
CA TYR A 7 -11.43 11.68 0.55
C TYR A 7 -11.37 12.75 1.65
N GLN A 8 -10.17 13.10 2.13
CA GLN A 8 -9.98 14.16 3.13
C GLN A 8 -10.43 15.53 2.60
N ALA A 9 -10.08 15.86 1.36
CA ALA A 9 -10.49 17.12 0.72
C ALA A 9 -12.03 17.20 0.55
N TYR A 10 -12.65 16.08 0.16
CA TYR A 10 -14.11 15.97 0.11
C TYR A 10 -14.76 16.19 1.47
N GLU A 11 -14.23 15.56 2.53
CA GLU A 11 -14.78 15.71 3.88
C GLU A 11 -14.65 17.14 4.43
N GLN A 12 -13.57 17.85 4.07
CA GLN A 12 -13.35 19.25 4.44
C GLN A 12 -14.24 20.23 3.65
N THR A 13 -14.82 19.80 2.53
CA THR A 13 -15.70 20.64 1.72
C THR A 13 -17.09 20.73 2.37
N PRO A 14 -17.68 21.93 2.51
CA PRO A 14 -19.03 22.10 3.06
C PRO A 14 -20.06 21.27 2.31
N GLU A 15 -21.00 20.64 3.02
CA GLU A 15 -21.95 19.68 2.44
C GLU A 15 -22.72 20.25 1.24
N ARG A 16 -23.15 21.52 1.32
CA ARG A 16 -23.85 22.22 0.23
C ARG A 16 -23.02 22.40 -1.05
N GLU A 17 -21.69 22.32 -0.96
CA GLU A 17 -20.75 22.50 -2.07
C GLU A 17 -20.16 21.18 -2.58
N ARG A 18 -20.31 20.07 -1.83
CA ARG A 18 -19.68 18.77 -2.14
C ARG A 18 -20.01 18.26 -3.55
N LYS A 19 -21.25 18.44 -4.01
CA LYS A 19 -21.66 18.02 -5.37
C LYS A 19 -20.91 18.80 -6.46
N GLN A 20 -20.81 20.11 -6.31
CA GLN A 20 -20.07 20.96 -7.25
C GLN A 20 -18.57 20.65 -7.18
N TRP A 21 -18.02 20.46 -5.98
CA TRP A 21 -16.63 20.09 -5.79
C TRP A 21 -16.28 18.75 -6.47
N CYS A 22 -17.14 17.74 -6.37
CA CYS A 22 -16.96 16.47 -7.07
C CYS A 22 -16.92 16.66 -8.59
N TRP A 23 -17.82 17.50 -9.12
CA TRP A 23 -17.83 17.84 -10.55
C TRP A 23 -16.53 18.53 -10.98
N ASP A 24 -16.12 19.58 -10.26
CA ASP A 24 -14.94 20.38 -10.59
C ASP A 24 -13.62 19.60 -10.49
N ASN A 25 -13.57 18.58 -9.64
CA ASN A 25 -12.38 17.73 -9.41
C ASN A 25 -12.46 16.37 -10.11
N PHE A 26 -13.46 16.15 -10.99
CA PHE A 26 -13.64 14.89 -11.72
C PHE A 26 -13.76 13.65 -10.81
N ILE A 27 -14.37 13.81 -9.64
CA ILE A 27 -14.59 12.74 -8.67
C ILE A 27 -16.02 12.24 -8.77
N ASN A 28 -16.18 10.91 -8.77
CA ASN A 28 -17.50 10.30 -8.77
C ASN A 28 -18.20 10.50 -7.41
N GLU A 29 -19.25 11.33 -7.40
CA GLU A 29 -20.04 11.65 -6.20
C GLU A 29 -20.60 10.40 -5.51
N ARG A 30 -21.14 9.44 -6.28
CA ARG A 30 -21.74 8.23 -5.71
C ARG A 30 -20.69 7.35 -5.03
N SER A 31 -19.53 7.20 -5.67
CA SER A 31 -18.43 6.39 -5.12
C SER A 31 -17.90 6.97 -3.80
N ILE A 32 -17.73 8.29 -3.72
CA ILE A 32 -17.19 8.91 -2.50
C ILE A 32 -18.21 8.93 -1.34
N GLN A 33 -19.51 9.14 -1.64
CA GLN A 33 -20.59 8.99 -0.65
C GLN A 33 -20.71 7.55 -0.15
N SER A 34 -20.58 6.57 -1.06
CA SER A 34 -20.57 5.16 -0.70
C SER A 34 -19.38 4.82 0.20
N ALA A 35 -18.18 5.33 -0.12
CA ALA A 35 -16.99 5.17 0.72
C ALA A 35 -17.19 5.75 2.13
N GLY A 36 -17.80 6.94 2.24
CA GLY A 36 -18.15 7.52 3.55
C GLY A 36 -19.15 6.68 4.36
N SER A 37 -20.14 6.10 3.68
CA SER A 37 -21.11 5.18 4.30
C SER A 37 -20.43 3.92 4.83
N VAL A 38 -19.58 3.29 4.02
CA VAL A 38 -18.80 2.10 4.41
C VAL A 38 -17.85 2.42 5.57
N ARG A 39 -17.17 3.58 5.54
CA ARG A 39 -16.31 4.03 6.63
C ARG A 39 -17.09 4.13 7.95
N ASN A 40 -18.30 4.69 7.94
CA ASN A 40 -19.12 4.80 9.15
C ASN A 40 -19.59 3.44 9.68
N GLN A 41 -19.87 2.48 8.79
CA GLN A 41 -20.18 1.10 9.19
C GLN A 41 -18.97 0.43 9.86
N LEU A 42 -17.78 0.54 9.26
CA LEU A 42 -16.54 0.01 9.82
C LEU A 42 -16.22 0.65 11.18
N LEU A 43 -16.38 1.97 11.29
CA LEU A 43 -16.21 2.70 12.55
C LEU A 43 -17.13 2.13 13.65
N GLY A 44 -18.41 1.88 13.31
CA GLY A 44 -19.36 1.27 14.24
C GLY A 44 -18.94 -0.13 14.70
N LEU A 45 -18.38 -0.96 13.81
CA LEU A 45 -17.87 -2.29 14.15
C LEU A 45 -16.62 -2.23 15.02
N MET A 46 -15.71 -1.30 14.74
CA MET A 46 -14.49 -1.08 15.54
C MET A 46 -14.83 -0.66 16.96
N THR A 47 -15.74 0.31 17.13
CA THR A 47 -16.21 0.74 18.46
C THR A 47 -16.89 -0.39 19.23
N LYS A 48 -17.70 -1.22 18.56
CA LYS A 48 -18.34 -2.39 19.19
C LYS A 48 -17.35 -3.48 19.60
N SER A 49 -16.18 -3.52 18.98
CA SER A 49 -15.13 -4.51 19.24
C SER A 49 -14.02 -3.95 20.13
N ASP A 50 -14.24 -2.79 20.76
CA ASP A 50 -13.27 -2.07 21.60
C ASP A 50 -11.91 -1.83 20.92
N LEU A 51 -11.92 -1.67 19.59
CA LEU A 51 -10.72 -1.35 18.84
C LEU A 51 -10.40 0.15 18.98
N PRO A 52 -9.16 0.51 19.36
CA PRO A 52 -8.80 1.90 19.57
C PRO A 52 -8.81 2.68 18.26
N LEU A 53 -9.50 3.82 18.27
CA LEU A 53 -9.58 4.75 17.16
C LEU A 53 -8.48 5.81 17.32
N ILE A 54 -7.32 5.52 16.73
CA ILE A 54 -6.14 6.38 16.81
C ILE A 54 -5.82 7.01 15.46
N SER A 55 -5.33 8.25 15.49
CA SER A 55 -4.70 8.91 14.33
C SER A 55 -3.46 9.64 14.80
N ASN A 56 -2.36 9.48 14.07
CA ASN A 56 -1.18 10.31 14.26
C ASN A 56 -1.46 11.75 13.81
N ASP A 57 -0.68 12.70 14.31
CA ASP A 57 -0.66 14.07 13.81
C ASP A 57 -0.26 14.07 12.33
N ILE A 58 -1.06 14.73 11.48
CA ILE A 58 -0.82 14.87 10.05
C ILE A 58 0.49 15.61 9.75
N LYS A 59 0.96 16.46 10.67
CA LYS A 59 2.23 17.18 10.56
C LYS A 59 3.45 16.31 10.92
N SER A 60 3.21 15.14 11.51
CA SER A 60 4.30 14.21 11.84
C SER A 60 4.93 13.65 10.57
N THR A 61 6.26 13.60 10.54
CA THR A 61 7.03 12.92 9.48
C THR A 61 6.69 11.43 9.35
N SER A 62 6.17 10.83 10.43
CA SER A 62 5.74 9.43 10.46
C SER A 62 4.35 9.18 9.90
N TYR A 63 3.51 10.22 9.69
CA TYR A 63 2.09 10.05 9.36
C TYR A 63 1.85 9.14 8.14
N TYR A 64 2.43 9.49 6.99
CA TYR A 64 2.31 8.68 5.77
C TYR A 64 3.12 7.38 5.84
N THR A 65 4.15 7.31 6.67
CA THR A 65 4.93 6.08 6.85
C THR A 65 4.12 5.02 7.59
N ASN A 66 3.44 5.41 8.67
CA ASN A 66 2.60 4.51 9.46
C ASN A 66 1.42 3.97 8.63
N ILE A 67 0.79 4.81 7.81
CA ILE A 67 -0.29 4.37 6.91
C ILE A 67 0.24 3.34 5.90
N ARG A 68 1.41 3.58 5.32
CA ARG A 68 2.00 2.63 4.37
C ARG A 68 2.40 1.32 5.05
N GLN A 69 2.93 1.35 6.27
CA GLN A 69 3.20 0.14 7.06
C GLN A 69 1.90 -0.63 7.38
N ALA A 70 0.82 0.06 7.73
CA ALA A 70 -0.48 -0.58 7.94
C ALA A 70 -1.01 -1.25 6.66
N LEU A 71 -0.85 -0.60 5.50
CA LEU A 71 -1.16 -1.21 4.21
C LEU A 71 -0.27 -2.42 3.93
N THR A 72 1.02 -2.34 4.24
CA THR A 72 1.95 -3.48 4.11
C THR A 72 1.48 -4.67 4.95
N ALA A 73 1.01 -4.44 6.18
CA ALA A 73 0.51 -5.51 7.05
C ALA A 73 -0.76 -6.19 6.51
N GLY A 74 -1.60 -5.48 5.76
CA GLY A 74 -2.83 -6.03 5.17
C GLY A 74 -2.64 -6.61 3.76
N LEU A 75 -1.73 -6.06 2.97
CA LEU A 75 -1.54 -6.37 1.54
C LEU A 75 -0.19 -7.05 1.26
N PHE A 76 0.43 -7.67 2.26
CA PHE A 76 1.76 -8.28 2.15
C PHE A 76 1.89 -9.36 1.06
N MET A 77 0.78 -9.96 0.64
CA MET A 77 0.75 -10.91 -0.48
C MET A 77 0.74 -10.22 -1.85
N GLN A 78 0.22 -9.00 -1.94
CA GLN A 78 0.08 -8.23 -3.18
C GLN A 78 1.27 -7.28 -3.35
N VAL A 79 2.45 -7.87 -3.51
CA VAL A 79 3.73 -7.14 -3.62
C VAL A 79 4.36 -7.40 -4.98
N ALA A 80 4.91 -6.34 -5.57
CA ALA A 80 5.71 -6.41 -6.78
C ALA A 80 7.13 -5.85 -6.56
N PHE A 81 8.11 -6.50 -7.17
CA PHE A 81 9.53 -6.18 -7.10
C PHE A 81 10.05 -5.71 -8.47
N LEU A 82 10.80 -4.61 -8.49
CA LEU A 82 11.44 -4.10 -9.70
C LEU A 82 12.69 -4.93 -10.03
N GLN A 83 12.64 -5.65 -11.14
CA GLN A 83 13.78 -6.41 -11.65
C GLN A 83 14.80 -5.51 -12.34
N ARG A 84 16.03 -6.00 -12.49
CA ARG A 84 17.11 -5.31 -13.24
C ARG A 84 16.75 -5.04 -14.70
N SER A 85 15.89 -5.86 -15.30
CA SER A 85 15.33 -5.65 -16.64
C SER A 85 14.45 -4.40 -16.75
N GLY A 86 14.00 -3.84 -15.62
CA GLY A 86 13.08 -2.70 -15.56
C GLY A 86 11.60 -3.09 -15.57
N SER A 87 11.27 -4.38 -15.65
CA SER A 87 9.91 -4.89 -15.40
C SER A 87 9.67 -5.15 -13.92
N TYR A 88 8.41 -5.17 -13.50
CA TYR A 88 8.04 -5.64 -12.17
C TYR A 88 7.68 -7.12 -12.20
N LEU A 89 7.96 -7.81 -11.11
CA LEU A 89 7.60 -9.20 -10.89
C LEU A 89 6.75 -9.30 -9.62
N THR A 90 5.60 -9.97 -9.68
CA THR A 90 4.84 -10.27 -8.46
C THR A 90 5.62 -11.25 -7.60
N VAL A 91 5.62 -10.99 -6.29
CA VAL A 91 6.28 -11.84 -5.31
C VAL A 91 5.58 -13.20 -5.24
N LYS A 92 6.37 -14.28 -5.17
CA LYS A 92 5.98 -15.70 -5.17
C LYS A 92 5.36 -16.23 -6.47
N ASP A 93 4.45 -15.50 -7.10
CA ASP A 93 3.80 -15.97 -8.34
C ASP A 93 4.63 -15.73 -9.60
N ASN A 94 5.70 -14.93 -9.49
CA ASN A 94 6.64 -14.61 -10.56
C ASN A 94 5.96 -14.12 -11.85
N GLN A 95 4.87 -13.36 -11.72
CA GLN A 95 4.17 -12.78 -12.87
C GLN A 95 4.82 -11.46 -13.26
N VAL A 96 5.21 -11.34 -14.53
CA VAL A 96 5.72 -10.07 -15.07
C VAL A 96 4.54 -9.10 -15.20
N VAL A 97 4.67 -7.94 -14.57
CA VAL A 97 3.64 -6.89 -14.51
C VAL A 97 4.24 -5.52 -14.80
N HIS A 98 3.36 -4.60 -15.20
CA HIS A 98 3.69 -3.21 -15.43
C HIS A 98 2.84 -2.29 -14.55
N ILE A 99 3.39 -1.11 -14.21
CA ILE A 99 2.60 -0.05 -13.59
C ILE A 99 1.50 0.38 -14.56
N HIS A 100 0.26 0.39 -14.09
CA HIS A 100 -0.85 0.86 -14.90
C HIS A 100 -0.67 2.34 -15.30
N PRO A 101 -0.95 2.75 -16.56
CA PRO A 101 -0.75 4.12 -17.03
C PRO A 101 -1.51 5.20 -16.25
N GLY A 102 -2.62 4.84 -15.59
CA GLY A 102 -3.38 5.73 -14.72
C GLY A 102 -2.81 5.90 -13.30
N SER A 103 -1.65 5.32 -13.01
CA SER A 103 -0.97 5.49 -11.72
C SER A 103 -0.35 6.88 -11.60
N VAL A 104 -0.32 7.42 -10.39
CA VAL A 104 0.39 8.68 -10.09
C VAL A 104 1.85 8.48 -9.70
N ILE A 105 2.34 7.24 -9.68
CA ILE A 105 3.74 6.93 -9.37
C ILE A 105 4.59 7.22 -10.61
N ASP A 106 5.42 8.24 -10.52
CA ASP A 106 6.36 8.69 -11.56
C ASP A 106 7.75 8.05 -11.44
N SER A 107 8.12 7.63 -10.24
CA SER A 107 9.36 6.94 -9.93
C SER A 107 9.30 5.43 -10.21
N LYS A 108 10.45 4.76 -10.18
CA LYS A 108 10.56 3.30 -10.24
C LYS A 108 11.05 2.75 -8.88
N PRO A 109 10.19 2.74 -7.85
CA PRO A 109 10.54 2.19 -6.55
C PRO A 109 10.81 0.69 -6.64
N GLN A 110 11.75 0.20 -5.84
CA GLN A 110 12.12 -1.22 -5.88
C GLN A 110 10.98 -2.15 -5.43
N TRP A 111 10.17 -1.70 -4.46
CA TRP A 111 9.08 -2.48 -3.88
C TRP A 111 7.76 -1.71 -3.91
N LEU A 112 6.72 -2.35 -4.43
CA LEU A 112 5.37 -1.81 -4.54
C LEU A 112 4.36 -2.76 -3.91
N LEU A 113 3.38 -2.20 -3.21
CA LEU A 113 2.09 -2.84 -2.96
C LEU A 113 1.14 -2.47 -4.09
N PHE A 114 0.28 -3.39 -4.46
CA PHE A 114 -0.83 -3.16 -5.38
C PHE A 114 -2.13 -3.69 -4.77
N GLU A 115 -3.27 -3.15 -5.18
CA GLU A 115 -4.60 -3.62 -4.74
C GLU A 115 -5.23 -4.55 -5.79
N GLU A 116 -5.07 -4.20 -7.07
CA GLU A 116 -5.73 -4.85 -8.20
C GLU A 116 -4.71 -5.31 -9.23
N PHE A 117 -4.89 -6.55 -9.69
CA PHE A 117 -4.20 -7.11 -10.85
C PHE A 117 -5.14 -7.10 -12.06
N ALA A 118 -4.78 -6.39 -13.12
CA ALA A 118 -5.57 -6.26 -14.34
C ALA A 118 -4.94 -7.07 -15.48
N LEU A 119 -5.63 -8.14 -15.88
CA LEU A 119 -5.24 -9.00 -17.00
C LEU A 119 -5.79 -8.41 -18.32
N THR A 120 -4.90 -7.97 -19.21
CA THR A 120 -5.24 -7.45 -20.54
C THR A 120 -4.23 -7.96 -21.59
N SER A 121 -3.94 -7.21 -22.65
CA SER A 121 -2.81 -7.52 -23.55
C SER A 121 -1.45 -7.49 -22.84
N LYS A 122 -1.33 -6.69 -21.76
CA LYS A 122 -0.22 -6.73 -20.80
C LYS A 122 -0.80 -6.83 -19.40
N ASN A 123 -0.08 -7.48 -18.49
CA ASN A 123 -0.49 -7.52 -17.09
C ASN A 123 -0.15 -6.19 -16.42
N TYR A 124 -1.14 -5.56 -15.80
CA TYR A 124 -0.96 -4.32 -15.07
C TYR A 124 -1.32 -4.47 -13.60
N ILE A 125 -0.61 -3.74 -12.75
CA ILE A 125 -0.96 -3.55 -11.35
C ILE A 125 -1.50 -2.13 -11.14
N ARG A 126 -2.58 -2.02 -10.35
CA ARG A 126 -3.33 -0.79 -10.09
C ARG A 126 -3.40 -0.48 -8.60
N THR A 127 -3.72 0.78 -8.30
CA THR A 127 -3.72 1.37 -6.96
C THR A 127 -2.45 1.04 -6.18
N LEU A 128 -1.37 1.74 -6.54
CA LEU A 128 -0.03 1.41 -6.08
C LEU A 128 0.38 2.21 -4.84
N THR A 129 1.12 1.57 -3.94
CA THR A 129 1.75 2.21 -2.79
C THR A 129 3.19 1.74 -2.62
N ILE A 130 4.11 2.68 -2.46
CA ILE A 130 5.54 2.39 -2.23
C ILE A 130 5.74 1.77 -0.85
N THR A 131 6.30 0.57 -0.81
CA THR A 131 6.65 -0.14 0.44
C THR A 131 8.17 -0.30 0.58
N ARG A 132 8.61 -0.92 1.67
CA ARG A 132 10.01 -1.23 1.95
C ARG A 132 10.16 -2.70 2.30
N VAL A 133 11.28 -3.29 1.90
CA VAL A 133 11.57 -4.70 2.19
C VAL A 133 11.60 -4.98 3.69
N GLU A 134 12.10 -4.04 4.50
CA GLU A 134 12.17 -4.18 5.95
C GLU A 134 10.77 -4.37 6.56
N TRP A 135 9.76 -3.67 6.04
CA TRP A 135 8.39 -3.80 6.52
C TRP A 135 7.77 -5.14 6.15
N LEU A 136 8.11 -5.69 4.98
CA LEU A 136 7.61 -6.99 4.54
C LEU A 136 8.09 -8.11 5.46
N VAL A 137 9.39 -8.14 5.75
CA VAL A 137 9.99 -9.15 6.62
C VAL A 137 9.64 -8.96 8.10
N GLU A 138 9.40 -7.72 8.55
CA GLU A 138 9.00 -7.43 9.94
C GLU A 138 7.53 -7.74 10.20
N LEU A 139 6.64 -7.37 9.28
CA LEU A 139 5.18 -7.47 9.47
C LEU A 139 4.62 -8.83 9.05
N ALA A 140 5.25 -9.50 8.08
CA ALA A 140 4.81 -10.81 7.59
C ALA A 140 5.96 -11.81 7.40
N PRO A 141 6.80 -12.06 8.43
CA PRO A 141 7.95 -12.97 8.32
C PRO A 141 7.57 -14.38 7.87
N HIS A 142 6.39 -14.86 8.28
CA HIS A 142 5.85 -16.16 7.88
C HIS A 142 5.60 -16.28 6.37
N TYR A 143 5.27 -15.17 5.69
CA TYR A 143 5.08 -15.15 4.25
C TYR A 143 6.40 -14.96 3.52
N PHE A 144 7.30 -14.13 4.06
CA PHE A 144 8.63 -13.86 3.51
C PHE A 144 9.73 -14.78 4.07
N ASP A 145 9.38 -16.03 4.35
CA ASP A 145 10.31 -17.04 4.84
C ASP A 145 11.25 -17.50 3.72
N LEU A 146 12.56 -17.32 3.91
CA LEU A 146 13.59 -17.60 2.91
C LEU A 146 13.67 -19.08 2.50
N ASP A 147 13.31 -19.99 3.41
CA ASP A 147 13.38 -21.44 3.14
C ASP A 147 12.32 -21.87 2.13
N THR A 148 11.16 -21.21 2.15
CA THR A 148 10.04 -21.48 1.24
C THR A 148 9.92 -20.48 0.09
N PHE A 149 10.67 -19.38 0.13
CA PHE A 149 10.61 -18.34 -0.89
C PHE A 149 11.27 -18.82 -2.20
N PRO A 150 10.61 -18.64 -3.35
CA PRO A 150 11.14 -19.10 -4.63
C PRO A 150 12.41 -18.35 -5.01
N GLU A 151 13.29 -19.02 -5.76
CA GLU A 151 14.51 -18.43 -6.29
C GLU A 151 14.19 -17.35 -7.33
N CYS A 152 14.39 -16.08 -6.97
CA CYS A 152 14.25 -14.92 -7.85
C CYS A 152 15.06 -13.73 -7.33
N GLU A 153 15.17 -12.65 -8.13
CA GLU A 153 15.92 -11.43 -7.74
C GLU A 153 15.41 -10.82 -6.42
N ALA A 154 14.12 -10.95 -6.12
CA ALA A 154 13.54 -10.47 -4.87
C ALA A 154 14.07 -11.23 -3.64
N LYS A 155 14.41 -12.53 -3.78
CA LYS A 155 14.95 -13.35 -2.68
C LYS A 155 16.30 -12.83 -2.19
N ALA A 156 17.18 -12.43 -3.10
CA ALA A 156 18.49 -11.86 -2.75
C ALA A 156 18.34 -10.57 -1.92
N GLU A 157 17.38 -9.71 -2.27
CA GLU A 157 17.08 -8.49 -1.51
C GLU A 157 16.47 -8.79 -0.13
N LEU A 158 15.63 -9.83 -0.04
CA LEU A 158 15.10 -10.32 1.24
C LEU A 158 16.23 -10.86 2.14
N GLU A 159 17.17 -11.64 1.62
CA GLU A 159 18.34 -12.11 2.37
C GLU A 159 19.14 -10.95 2.94
N LEU A 160 19.40 -9.92 2.13
CA LEU A 160 20.10 -8.71 2.59
C LEU A 160 19.30 -7.97 3.66
N ALA A 161 17.97 -7.92 3.58
CA ALA A 161 17.12 -7.34 4.60
C ALA A 161 17.21 -8.11 5.93
N TYR A 162 17.10 -9.45 5.89
CA TYR A 162 17.25 -10.29 7.08
C TYR A 162 18.63 -10.14 7.73
N ARG A 163 19.71 -10.10 6.95
CA ARG A 163 21.08 -9.85 7.46
C ARG A 163 21.17 -8.49 8.15
N ARG A 164 20.65 -7.42 7.52
CA ARG A 164 20.61 -6.06 8.11
C ARG A 164 19.85 -6.04 9.44
N MET A 165 18.70 -6.71 9.51
CA MET A 165 17.91 -6.80 10.75
C MET A 165 18.65 -7.57 11.85
N ALA A 166 19.30 -8.68 11.53
CA ALA A 166 20.09 -9.45 12.50
C ALA A 166 21.24 -8.62 13.08
N HIS A 167 21.97 -7.88 12.24
CA HIS A 167 23.02 -6.96 12.69
C HIS A 167 22.49 -5.82 13.57
N ALA A 168 21.34 -5.22 13.20
CA ALA A 168 20.72 -4.16 14.00
C ALA A 168 20.28 -4.65 15.38
N ARG A 169 19.81 -5.91 15.49
CA ARG A 169 19.41 -6.52 16.77
C ARG A 169 20.61 -6.77 17.68
N ASN A 170 21.75 -7.18 17.12
CA ASN A 170 22.97 -7.43 17.88
C ASN A 170 23.63 -6.16 18.41
N LYS A 171 23.45 -5.01 17.73
CA LYS A 171 23.96 -3.71 18.21
C LYS A 171 23.12 -3.06 19.33
N LYS A 172 21.89 -3.53 19.53
CA LYS A 172 20.98 -3.02 20.58
C LYS A 172 21.04 -3.82 21.89
N LYS A 173 21.76 -4.95 21.90
CA LYS A 173 22.09 -5.73 23.10
C LYS A 173 23.45 -5.31 23.63
#